data_AF-A0A379VX45-F1
#
_entry.id   AF-A0A379VX45-F1
#
_cell.length_a   1.000
_cell.length_b   1.000
_cell.length_c   1.000
_cell.angle_alpha   90.00
_cell.angle_beta   90.00
_cell.angle_gamma   90.00
#
_symmetry.space_group_name_H-M   'P 1'
#
loop_
_entity.id
_entity.type
_entity.pdbx_description
1 polymer ?
#
loop_
_entity_poly.entity_id
_entity_poly.type
_entity_poly.pdbx_seq_one_letter_code
_entity_poly.pdbx_strand_id
1 'polypeptide(L)'
;MNALSMLIICMMVGAFLTLIAPSLWVFISGIVLLSVAFFSAHSTVLAWVSSRSPNAKGQATSFYLLCYYSGGAVMGYLNGYLFSWQGWNAIAASCLMMLGIGLFICRFIFAKYEKQPQIKKQSVQESF
;
A
#
# COMPACT_ATOMS: atom_id res chain seq x y z
N MET A 1 -12.11 0.56 -0.89
CA MET A 1 -11.03 1.55 -0.72
C MET A 1 -10.76 1.86 0.75
N ASN A 2 -11.79 2.04 1.59
CA ASN A 2 -11.62 2.22 3.04
C ASN A 2 -10.80 1.09 3.71
N ALA A 3 -11.03 -0.17 3.29
CA ALA A 3 -10.24 -1.31 3.77
C ALA A 3 -8.73 -1.18 3.47
N LEU A 4 -8.35 -0.69 2.29
CA LEU A 4 -6.93 -0.47 1.95
C LEU A 4 -6.32 0.63 2.82
N SER A 5 -7.04 1.73 3.03
CA SER A 5 -6.58 2.79 3.92
C SER A 5 -6.41 2.31 5.37
N MET A 6 -7.33 1.48 5.87
CA MET A 6 -7.22 0.85 7.20
C MET A 6 -6.00 -0.05 7.31
N LEU A 7 -5.71 -0.86 6.29
CA LEU A 7 -4.53 -1.73 6.27
C LEU A 7 -3.23 -0.91 6.24
N ILE A 8 -3.18 0.18 5.48
CA ILE A 8 -2.03 1.09 5.47
C ILE A 8 -1.82 1.71 6.86
N ILE A 9 -2.87 2.17 7.52
CA ILE A 9 -2.79 2.70 8.89
C ILE A 9 -2.27 1.62 9.84
N CYS A 10 -2.73 0.38 9.70
CA CYS A 10 -2.28 -0.75 10.52
C CYS A 10 -0.78 -1.03 10.31
N MET A 11 -0.29 -0.97 9.07
CA MET A 11 1.14 -1.03 8.76
C MET A 11 1.92 0.12 9.41
N MET A 12 1.39 1.35 9.36
CA MET A 12 2.04 2.50 9.99
C MET A 12 2.14 2.33 11.50
N VAL A 13 1.11 1.81 12.16
CA VAL A 13 1.12 1.49 13.59
C VAL A 13 2.19 0.44 13.88
N GLY A 14 2.25 -0.65 13.10
CA GLY A 14 3.27 -1.69 13.24
C GLY A 14 4.69 -1.16 13.08
N ALA A 15 4.96 -0.34 12.06
CA ALA A 15 6.26 0.30 11.85
C ALA A 15 6.61 1.28 12.98
N PHE A 16 5.65 2.07 13.46
CA PHE A 16 5.85 3.00 14.58
C PHE A 16 6.18 2.27 15.89
N LEU A 17 5.52 1.14 16.16
CA LEU A 17 5.83 0.27 17.29
C LEU A 17 7.30 -0.18 17.29
N THR A 18 7.90 -0.42 16.12
CA THR A 18 9.33 -0.80 16.04
C THR A 18 10.28 0.34 16.40
N LEU A 19 9.88 1.61 16.25
CA LEU A 19 10.69 2.78 16.60
C LEU A 19 10.71 3.06 18.10
N ILE A 20 9.55 2.92 18.75
CA ILE A 20 9.39 3.23 20.18
C ILE A 20 9.55 2.01 21.08
N ALA A 21 9.92 0.84 20.52
CA ALA A 21 9.91 -0.44 21.22
C ALA A 21 10.79 -0.41 22.48
N PRO A 22 10.21 -0.47 23.69
CA PRO A 22 10.98 -0.53 24.94
C PRO A 22 11.48 -1.95 25.24
N SER A 23 10.94 -2.97 24.56
CA SER A 23 11.29 -4.37 24.73
C SER A 23 11.23 -5.12 23.41
N LEU A 24 11.97 -6.24 23.34
CA LEU A 24 12.02 -7.10 22.15
C LEU A 24 10.64 -7.63 21.74
N TRP A 25 9.76 -7.90 22.71
CA TRP A 25 8.39 -8.37 22.45
C TRP A 25 7.56 -7.34 21.69
N VAL A 26 7.68 -6.05 22.05
CA VAL A 26 6.98 -4.96 21.37
C VAL A 26 7.50 -4.84 19.93
N PHE A 27 8.82 -4.94 19.73
CA PHE A 27 9.41 -4.93 18.40
C PHE A 27 8.87 -6.05 17.51
N ILE A 28 8.87 -7.30 18.01
CA ILE A 28 8.34 -8.46 17.28
C ILE A 28 6.86 -8.27 16.96
N SER A 29 6.06 -7.79 17.92
CA SER A 29 4.64 -7.53 17.68
C SER A 29 4.41 -6.49 16.58
N GLY A 30 5.24 -5.45 16.52
CA GLY A 30 5.18 -4.42 15.47
C GLY A 30 5.49 -5.00 14.08
N ILE A 31 6.52 -5.85 13.97
CA ILE A 31 6.87 -6.54 12.73
C ILE A 31 5.76 -7.51 12.28
N VAL A 32 5.17 -8.26 13.21
CA VAL A 32 4.08 -9.20 12.91
C VAL A 32 2.86 -8.43 12.39
N LEU A 33 2.48 -7.34 13.08
CA LEU A 33 1.36 -6.50 12.67
C LEU A 33 1.59 -5.89 11.28
N LEU A 34 2.79 -5.33 11.05
CA LEU A 34 3.20 -4.80 9.76
C LEU A 34 3.10 -5.86 8.65
N SER A 35 3.62 -7.07 8.89
CA SER A 35 3.63 -8.16 7.92
C SER A 35 2.22 -8.64 7.57
N VAL A 36 1.37 -8.89 8.58
CA VAL A 36 -0.01 -9.35 8.38
C VAL A 36 -0.82 -8.32 7.60
N ALA A 37 -0.69 -7.04 7.95
CA ALA A 37 -1.35 -5.96 7.24
C ALA A 37 -0.84 -5.86 5.78
N PHE A 38 0.47 -5.99 5.56
CA PHE A 38 1.08 -5.98 4.23
C PHE A 38 0.55 -7.08 3.31
N PHE A 39 0.56 -8.35 3.76
CA PHE A 39 0.05 -9.46 2.96
C PHE A 39 -1.45 -9.34 2.67
N SER A 40 -2.22 -8.80 3.62
CA SER A 40 -3.65 -8.54 3.44
C SER A 40 -3.89 -7.47 2.37
N ALA A 41 -3.12 -6.38 2.40
CA ALA A 41 -3.22 -5.31 1.42
C ALA A 41 -2.78 -5.78 0.03
N HIS A 42 -1.65 -6.48 -0.07
CA HIS A 42 -1.12 -7.02 -1.33
C HIS A 42 -2.13 -7.93 -2.02
N SER A 43 -2.71 -8.88 -1.28
CA SER A 43 -3.73 -9.79 -1.80
C SER A 43 -5.00 -9.05 -2.26
N THR A 44 -5.44 -8.04 -1.49
CA THR A 44 -6.62 -7.23 -1.84
C THR A 44 -6.40 -6.44 -3.12
N VAL A 45 -5.24 -5.79 -3.27
CA VAL A 45 -4.91 -5.01 -4.47
C VAL A 45 -4.79 -5.92 -5.69
N LEU A 46 -4.09 -7.05 -5.55
CA LEU A 46 -3.92 -8.01 -6.64
C LEU A 46 -5.28 -8.59 -7.13
N ALA A 47 -6.17 -8.93 -6.20
CA ALA A 47 -7.53 -9.36 -6.52
C ALA A 47 -8.34 -8.24 -7.21
N TRP A 48 -8.19 -6.99 -6.76
CA TRP A 48 -8.87 -5.85 -7.36
C TRP A 48 -8.39 -5.54 -8.79
N VAL A 49 -7.07 -5.56 -9.02
CA VAL A 49 -6.46 -5.34 -10.35
C VAL A 49 -6.91 -6.41 -11.34
N SER A 50 -6.85 -7.68 -10.95
CA SER A 50 -7.26 -8.80 -11.80
C SER A 50 -8.78 -8.85 -12.05
N SER A 51 -9.59 -8.42 -11.08
CA SER A 51 -11.05 -8.29 -11.24
C SER A 51 -11.44 -7.18 -12.22
N ARG A 52 -10.66 -6.09 -12.30
CA ARG A 52 -11.00 -4.91 -13.12
C ARG A 52 -10.73 -5.06 -14.61
N SER A 53 -9.94 -6.06 -15.02
CA SER A 53 -9.66 -6.38 -16.44
C SER A 53 -10.06 -7.82 -16.80
N PRO A 54 -11.36 -8.14 -16.94
CA PRO A 54 -11.83 -9.51 -17.19
C PRO A 54 -11.23 -10.16 -18.44
N ASN A 55 -11.03 -9.36 -19.50
CA ASN A 55 -10.54 -9.83 -20.80
C ASN A 55 -9.00 -9.88 -20.90
N ALA A 56 -8.28 -9.27 -19.94
CA ALA A 56 -6.82 -9.12 -19.99
C ALA A 56 -6.19 -9.30 -18.60
N LYS A 57 -6.68 -10.27 -17.81
CA LYS A 57 -6.25 -10.52 -16.43
C LYS A 57 -4.74 -10.74 -16.31
N GLY A 58 -4.18 -11.56 -17.21
CA GLY A 58 -2.75 -11.86 -17.22
C GLY A 58 -1.89 -10.61 -17.43
N GLN A 59 -2.24 -9.76 -18.39
CA GLN A 59 -1.50 -8.52 -18.67
C GLN A 59 -1.59 -7.53 -17.49
N ALA A 60 -2.77 -7.37 -16.90
CA ALA A 60 -2.97 -6.48 -15.75
C ALA A 60 -2.17 -6.95 -14.52
N THR A 61 -2.21 -8.25 -14.21
CA THR A 61 -1.46 -8.84 -13.10
C THR A 61 0.05 -8.75 -13.32
N SER A 62 0.54 -9.04 -14.53
CA SER A 62 1.98 -8.94 -14.83
C SER A 62 2.50 -7.51 -14.72
N PHE A 63 1.72 -6.51 -15.14
CA PHE A 63 2.08 -5.10 -14.96
C PHE A 63 2.12 -4.71 -13.47
N TYR A 64 1.15 -5.18 -12.67
CA TYR A 64 1.18 -4.99 -11.23
C TYR A 64 2.45 -5.60 -10.59
N LEU A 65 2.79 -6.84 -10.96
CA LEU A 65 3.98 -7.51 -10.45
C LEU A 65 5.26 -6.81 -10.89
N LEU A 66 5.33 -6.35 -12.13
CA LEU A 66 6.45 -5.54 -12.63
C LEU A 66 6.64 -4.31 -11.74
N CYS A 67 5.60 -3.51 -11.52
CA CYS A 67 5.67 -2.35 -10.64
C CYS A 67 6.05 -2.72 -9.20
N TYR A 68 5.50 -3.80 -8.67
CA TYR A 68 5.77 -4.30 -7.31
C TYR A 68 7.26 -4.65 -7.13
N TYR A 69 7.81 -5.44 -8.05
CA TYR A 69 9.22 -5.86 -7.98
C TYR A 69 10.18 -4.73 -8.32
N SER A 70 9.86 -3.87 -9.29
CA SER A 70 10.67 -2.67 -9.60
C SER A 70 10.72 -1.72 -8.40
N GLY A 71 9.59 -1.44 -7.76
CA GLY A 71 9.54 -0.63 -6.55
C GLY A 71 10.31 -1.27 -5.39
N GLY A 72 10.15 -2.59 -5.21
CA GLY A 72 10.88 -3.38 -4.21
C GLY A 72 12.40 -3.33 -4.40
N ALA A 73 12.89 -3.39 -5.63
CA ALA A 73 14.32 -3.31 -5.94
C ALA A 73 14.91 -1.93 -5.58
N VAL A 74 14.24 -0.85 -6.00
CA VAL A 74 14.68 0.53 -5.71
C VAL A 74 14.69 0.77 -4.20
N MET A 75 13.63 0.38 -3.51
CA MET A 75 13.50 0.60 -2.08
C MET A 75 14.39 -0.33 -1.26
N GLY A 76 14.68 -1.54 -1.75
CA GLY A 76 15.64 -2.45 -1.15
C GLY A 76 17.05 -1.86 -1.14
N TYR A 77 17.48 -1.29 -2.27
CA TYR A 77 18.77 -0.58 -2.35
C TYR A 77 18.82 0.64 -1.41
N LEU A 78 17.79 1.50 -1.45
CA LEU A 78 17.71 2.69 -0.61
C LEU A 78 17.70 2.33 0.88
N ASN A 79 16.91 1.33 1.29
CA ASN A 79 16.85 0.90 2.69
C ASN A 79 18.16 0.27 3.16
N GLY A 80 18.88 -0.43 2.28
CA GLY A 80 20.23 -0.93 2.58
C GLY A 80 21.22 0.20 2.87
N TYR A 81 21.15 1.29 2.08
CA TYR A 81 21.96 2.49 2.31
C TYR A 81 21.52 3.26 3.57
N LEU A 82 20.22 3.42 3.81
CA LEU A 82 19.68 4.06 5.02
C LEU A 82 20.09 3.30 6.29
N PHE A 83 20.12 1.97 6.23
CA PHE A 83 20.54 1.13 7.34
C PHE A 83 22.01 1.37 7.72
N SER A 84 22.90 1.54 6.76
CA SER A 84 24.31 1.81 7.08
C SER A 84 24.53 3.17 7.73
N TRP A 85 23.62 4.13 7.50
CA TRP A 85 23.72 5.48 8.07
C TRP A 85 23.14 5.59 9.49
N GLN A 86 21.92 5.11 9.71
CA GLN A 86 21.18 5.30 10.97
C GLN A 86 20.53 4.01 11.50
N GLY A 87 20.92 2.85 10.96
CA GLY A 87 20.43 1.55 11.41
C GLY A 87 18.92 1.39 11.18
N TRP A 88 18.27 0.71 12.12
CA TRP A 88 16.85 0.37 12.03
C TRP A 88 15.92 1.59 11.94
N ASN A 89 16.24 2.67 12.66
CA ASN A 89 15.40 3.86 12.72
C ASN A 89 15.21 4.50 11.35
N ALA A 90 16.28 4.48 10.53
CA ALA A 90 16.24 4.98 9.15
C ALA A 90 15.26 4.17 8.28
N ILE A 91 15.29 2.84 8.41
CA ILE A 91 14.40 1.94 7.68
C ILE A 91 12.94 2.15 8.13
N ALA A 92 12.71 2.25 9.44
CA ALA A 92 11.36 2.43 9.95
C ALA A 92 10.78 3.79 9.53
N ALA A 93 11.60 4.85 9.54
CA ALA A 93 11.20 6.18 9.07
C ALA A 93 10.91 6.21 7.56
N SER A 94 11.75 5.57 6.72
CA SER A 94 11.51 5.49 5.28
C SER A 94 10.23 4.70 4.97
N CYS A 95 9.98 3.60 5.71
CA CYS A 95 8.75 2.83 5.62
C CYS A 95 7.52 3.68 5.95
N LEU A 96 7.53 4.41 7.07
CA LEU A 96 6.45 5.31 7.47
C LEU A 96 6.20 6.41 6.44
N MET A 97 7.27 7.01 5.90
CA MET A 97 7.16 8.03 4.85
C MET A 97 6.48 7.48 3.60
N MET A 98 6.88 6.28 3.16
CA MET A 98 6.32 5.66 1.97
C MET A 98 4.86 5.22 2.16
N LEU A 99 4.52 4.69 3.34
CA LEU A 99 3.14 4.40 3.71
C LEU A 99 2.29 5.68 3.77
N GLY A 100 2.84 6.79 4.26
CA GLY A 100 2.19 8.10 4.27
C GLY A 100 1.88 8.61 2.86
N ILE A 101 2.82 8.49 1.92
CA ILE A 101 2.61 8.81 0.51
C ILE A 101 1.51 7.91 -0.09
N GLY A 102 1.56 6.61 0.18
CA GLY A 102 0.53 5.66 -0.28
C GLY A 102 -0.87 5.99 0.25
N LEU A 103 -0.98 6.36 1.53
CA LEU A 103 -2.23 6.79 2.16
C LEU A 103 -2.76 8.07 1.51
N PHE A 104 -1.88 9.05 1.26
CA PHE A 104 -2.22 10.31 0.61
C PHE A 104 -2.77 10.07 -0.79
N ILE A 105 -2.07 9.27 -1.62
CA ILE A 105 -2.53 8.93 -2.96
C ILE A 105 -3.87 8.20 -2.91
N CYS A 106 -4.02 7.22 -2.02
CA CYS A 106 -5.27 6.46 -1.87
C CYS A 106 -6.45 7.40 -1.54
N ARG A 107 -6.24 8.34 -0.61
CA ARG A 107 -7.26 9.31 -0.21
C ARG A 107 -7.54 10.34 -1.30
N PHE A 108 -6.51 10.82 -1.99
CA PHE A 108 -6.64 11.77 -3.09
C PHE A 108 -7.45 11.18 -4.25
N ILE A 109 -7.16 9.93 -4.63
CA ILE A 109 -7.93 9.21 -5.64
C ILE A 109 -9.39 9.05 -5.16
N PHE A 110 -9.60 8.65 -3.90
CA PHE A 110 -10.96 8.49 -3.36
C PHE A 110 -11.77 9.79 -3.39
N ALA A 111 -11.18 10.91 -2.93
CA ALA A 111 -11.83 12.22 -2.95
C ALA A 111 -12.22 12.66 -4.38
N LYS A 112 -11.42 12.26 -5.38
CA LYS A 112 -11.73 12.52 -6.79
C LYS A 112 -12.83 11.62 -7.34
N TYR A 113 -12.85 10.34 -6.95
CA TYR A 113 -13.87 9.38 -7.35
C TYR A 113 -15.24 9.64 -6.70
N GLU A 114 -15.26 10.05 -5.43
CA GLU A 114 -16.51 10.40 -4.72
C GLU A 114 -17.15 11.68 -5.29
N LYS A 115 -16.37 12.55 -5.91
CA LYS A 115 -16.88 13.71 -6.67
C LYS A 115 -17.39 13.38 -8.08
N GLN A 116 -17.29 12.13 -8.54
CA GLN A 116 -17.83 11.70 -9.84
C GLN A 116 -19.00 10.66 -9.77
N PRO A 117 -20.09 10.86 -9.01
CA PRO A 117 -21.14 9.82 -8.92
C PRO A 117 -22.13 9.75 -10.10
N GLN A 118 -22.23 10.77 -10.98
CA GLN A 118 -23.42 10.91 -11.86
C GLN A 118 -23.19 10.87 -13.39
N ILE A 119 -21.99 11.10 -13.92
CA ILE A 119 -21.83 11.25 -15.39
C ILE A 119 -21.97 9.91 -16.15
N LYS A 120 -21.80 8.75 -15.50
CA LYS A 120 -21.92 7.44 -16.17
C LYS A 120 -23.33 6.83 -16.15
N LYS A 121 -24.26 7.34 -15.33
CA LYS A 121 -25.66 6.86 -15.36
C LYS A 121 -26.48 7.53 -16.46
N GLN A 122 -26.21 8.80 -16.80
CA GLN A 122 -26.94 9.48 -17.89
C GLN A 122 -26.61 8.93 -19.29
N SER A 123 -25.34 8.62 -19.60
CA SER A 123 -24.98 8.14 -20.95
C SER A 123 -25.46 6.72 -21.29
N VAL A 124 -25.88 5.93 -20.29
CA VAL A 124 -26.46 4.59 -20.48
C VAL A 124 -27.99 4.66 -20.55
N GLN A 125 -28.60 5.71 -20.00
CA GLN A 125 -30.05 5.90 -20.01
C GLN A 125 -30.56 6.73 -21.19
N GLU A 126 -29.70 7.54 -21.81
CA GLU A 126 -30.00 8.27 -23.06
C GLU A 126 -29.72 7.44 -24.34
N SER A 127 -29.28 6.18 -24.20
CA SER A 127 -29.07 5.24 -25.30
C SER A 127 -30.13 4.13 -25.38
N PHE A 128 -31.29 4.30 -24.71
CA PHE A 128 -32.47 3.45 -24.82
C PHE A 128 -33.69 4.26 -25.25
#